data_AF-A0A1M4UMQ9-F1
#
_entry.id   AF-A0A1M4UMQ9-F1
#
_cell.length_a   1.000
_cell.length_b   1.000
_cell.length_c   1.000
_cell.angle_alpha   90.00
_cell.angle_beta   90.00
_cell.angle_gamma   90.00
#
_symmetry.space_group_name_H-M   'P 1'
#
loop_
_entity.id
_entity.type
_entity.pdbx_description
1 polymer ?
#
loop_
_entity_poly.entity_id
_entity_poly.type
_entity_poly.pdbx_seq_one_letter_code
_entity_poly.pdbx_strand_id
1 'polypeptide(L)'
;MAKNKLSDLNDHLFMALERLNDEDMTPEKIEMEARRADAIIGISTQIVGSAKVTIDALKLVSNGSLSFKEIPQNFGLTEKNDPV
;
A
#
# COMPACT_ATOMS: atom_id res chain seq x y z
N MET A 1 -2.16 13.29 8.14
CA MET A 1 -2.87 12.02 7.84
C MET A 1 -2.48 11.58 6.45
N ALA A 2 -2.10 10.31 6.26
CA ALA A 2 -1.71 9.79 4.95
C ALA A 2 -2.84 10.04 3.94
N LYS A 3 -2.53 10.74 2.84
CA LYS A 3 -3.52 11.14 1.82
C LYS A 3 -4.12 9.94 1.08
N ASN A 4 -3.47 8.78 1.15
CA ASN A 4 -3.88 7.54 0.48
C ASN A 4 -3.88 6.39 1.49
N LYS A 5 -4.94 5.59 1.50
CA LYS A 5 -5.13 4.41 2.37
C LYS A 5 -4.85 3.11 1.59
N LEU A 6 -4.64 2.01 2.32
CA LEU A 6 -4.57 0.68 1.71
C LEU A 6 -5.87 0.27 1.00
N SER A 7 -7.02 0.79 1.45
CA SER A 7 -8.28 0.64 0.72
C SER A 7 -8.20 1.22 -0.68
N ASP A 8 -7.64 2.43 -0.81
CA ASP A 8 -7.54 3.14 -2.08
C ASP A 8 -6.58 2.40 -3.04
N LEU A 9 -5.55 1.76 -2.49
CA LEU A 9 -4.66 0.89 -3.26
C LEU A 9 -5.41 -0.33 -3.83
N ASN A 10 -6.23 -1.00 -3.02
CA ASN A 10 -7.03 -2.13 -3.47
C ASN A 10 -8.00 -1.71 -4.58
N ASP A 11 -8.68 -0.57 -4.41
CA ASP A 11 -9.61 -0.05 -5.42
C ASP A 11 -8.87 0.19 -6.76
N HIS A 12 -7.66 0.77 -6.73
CA HIS A 12 -6.86 0.96 -7.93
C HIS A 12 -6.42 -0.36 -8.59
N LEU A 13 -6.11 -1.39 -7.81
CA LEU A 13 -5.77 -2.73 -8.32
C LEU A 13 -6.98 -3.38 -8.98
N PHE A 14 -8.18 -3.29 -8.39
CA PHE A 14 -9.40 -3.79 -9.00
C PHE A 14 -9.76 -3.04 -10.28
N MET A 15 -9.61 -1.71 -10.31
CA MET A 15 -9.80 -0.94 -11.54
C MET A 15 -8.82 -1.34 -12.65
N ALA A 16 -7.57 -1.68 -12.31
CA ALA A 16 -6.60 -2.17 -13.28
C ALA A 16 -7.00 -3.55 -13.83
N LEU A 17 -7.51 -4.43 -12.95
CA LEU A 17 -8.04 -5.73 -13.34
C LEU A 17 -9.26 -5.60 -14.28
N GLU A 18 -10.21 -4.73 -13.96
CA GLU A 18 -11.39 -4.47 -14.80
C GLU A 18 -11.00 -3.96 -16.18
N ARG A 19 -10.04 -3.02 -16.26
CA ARG A 19 -9.54 -2.52 -17.56
C ARG A 19 -8.88 -3.61 -18.39
N LEU A 20 -8.13 -4.52 -17.77
CA LEU A 20 -7.51 -5.64 -18.48
C LEU A 20 -8.52 -6.68 -18.99
N ASN A 21 -9.73 -6.70 -18.43
CA ASN A 21 -10.79 -7.64 -18.79
C ASN A 21 -11.79 -7.05 -19.80
N ASP A 22 -11.51 -5.87 -20.36
CA ASP A 22 -12.33 -5.26 -21.41
C ASP A 22 -12.13 -6.01 -22.75
N GLU A 23 -13.20 -6.69 -23.19
CA GLU A 23 -13.20 -7.54 -24.38
C GLU A 23 -13.13 -6.76 -25.70
N ASP A 24 -13.42 -5.45 -25.67
CA ASP A 24 -13.44 -4.58 -26.85
C ASP A 24 -12.06 -3.93 -27.12
N MET A 25 -11.03 -4.30 -26.37
CA MET A 25 -9.69 -3.76 -26.53
C MET A 25 -8.94 -4.30 -27.75
N THR A 26 -8.24 -3.41 -28.45
CA THR A 26 -7.31 -3.82 -29.51
C THR A 26 -6.04 -4.42 -28.91
N PRO A 27 -5.29 -5.26 -29.64
CA PRO A 27 -4.04 -5.84 -29.16
C PRO A 27 -3.03 -4.81 -28.61
N GLU A 28 -2.91 -3.65 -29.25
CA GLU A 28 -2.00 -2.57 -28.84
C GLU A 28 -2.44 -1.94 -27.51
N LYS A 29 -3.75 -1.79 -27.31
CA LYS A 29 -4.30 -1.29 -26.04
C LYS A 29 -4.09 -2.31 -24.91
N ILE A 30 -4.25 -3.60 -25.20
CA ILE A 30 -4.00 -4.67 -24.22
C ILE A 30 -2.55 -4.61 -23.76
N GLU A 31 -1.59 -4.49 -24.69
CA GLU A 31 -0.16 -4.38 -24.35
C GLU A 31 0.12 -3.13 -23.49
N MET A 32 -0.51 -1.99 -23.82
CA MET A 32 -0.36 -0.76 -23.06
C MET A 32 -0.93 -0.86 -21.64
N GLU A 33 -2.13 -1.42 -21.48
CA GLU A 33 -2.74 -1.62 -20.16
C GLU A 33 -1.99 -2.68 -19.34
N ALA A 34 -1.44 -3.72 -19.97
CA ALA A 34 -0.58 -4.69 -19.30
C ALA A 34 0.66 -4.02 -18.68
N ARG A 35 1.37 -3.18 -19.46
CA ARG A 35 2.51 -2.40 -18.94
C ARG A 35 2.11 -1.45 -17.81
N ARG A 36 0.93 -0.83 -17.91
CA ARG A 36 0.40 0.04 -16.86
C ARG A 36 0.08 -0.76 -15.59
N ALA A 37 -0.54 -1.93 -15.73
CA ALA A 37 -0.86 -2.81 -14.62
C ALA A 37 0.41 -3.29 -13.91
N ASP A 38 1.46 -3.66 -14.64
CA ASP A 38 2.76 -4.03 -14.08
C ASP A 38 3.37 -2.89 -13.24
N ALA A 39 3.31 -1.66 -13.75
CA ALA A 39 3.79 -0.49 -13.00
C ALA A 39 2.98 -0.26 -11.71
N ILE A 40 1.65 -0.42 -11.77
CA ILE A 40 0.77 -0.31 -10.59
C ILE A 40 1.11 -1.41 -9.58
N ILE A 41 1.29 -2.65 -10.01
CA ILE A 41 1.67 -3.79 -9.15
C ILE A 41 3.01 -3.53 -8.48
N GLY A 42 3.99 -3.00 -9.23
CA GLY A 42 5.31 -2.65 -8.70
C GLY A 42 5.22 -1.64 -7.55
N ILE A 43 4.49 -0.54 -7.75
CA ILE A 43 4.28 0.49 -6.71
C ILE A 43 3.48 -0.10 -5.53
N SER A 44 2.44 -0.88 -5.82
CA SER A 44 1.58 -1.51 -4.80
C SER A 44 2.38 -2.43 -3.87
N THR A 45 3.30 -3.19 -4.44
CA THR A 45 4.19 -4.08 -3.68
C THR A 45 5.06 -3.30 -2.68
N GLN A 46 5.59 -2.14 -3.08
CA GLN A 46 6.37 -1.29 -2.18
C GLN A 46 5.51 -0.71 -1.05
N ILE A 47 4.27 -0.29 -1.35
CA ILE A 47 3.33 0.23 -0.34
C ILE A 47 2.98 -0.86 0.68
N VAL A 48 2.63 -2.05 0.22
CA VAL A 48 2.33 -3.20 1.10
C VAL A 48 3.56 -3.60 1.91
N GLY A 49 4.75 -3.58 1.31
CA GLY A 49 6.01 -3.79 2.02
C GLY A 49 6.21 -2.81 3.17
N SER A 50 6.02 -1.51 2.93
CA SER A 50 6.10 -0.47 3.97
C SER A 50 5.06 -0.67 5.08
N ALA A 51 3.83 -1.03 4.72
CA ALA A 51 2.78 -1.34 5.69
C ALA A 51 3.14 -2.57 6.55
N LYS A 52 3.71 -3.63 5.95
CA LYS A 52 4.18 -4.81 6.69
C LYS A 52 5.28 -4.47 7.68
N VAL A 53 6.27 -3.68 7.28
CA VAL A 53 7.34 -3.21 8.18
C VAL A 53 6.75 -2.46 9.38
N THR A 54 5.73 -1.64 9.15
CA THR A 54 5.02 -0.92 10.21
C THR A 54 4.28 -1.88 11.17
N ILE A 55 3.58 -2.88 10.63
CA ILE A 55 2.90 -3.91 11.42
C ILE A 55 3.91 -4.72 12.25
N ASP A 56 5.06 -5.07 11.68
CA ASP A 56 6.08 -5.83 12.39
C ASP A 56 6.71 -5.02 13.53
N ALA A 57 6.94 -3.71 13.34
CA ALA A 57 7.32 -2.81 14.43
C ALA A 57 6.27 -2.78 15.55
N LEU A 58 4.98 -2.70 15.20
CA LEU A 58 3.89 -2.73 16.20
C LEU A 58 3.82 -4.07 16.95
N LYS A 59 4.10 -5.20 16.31
CA LYS A 59 4.19 -6.51 16.99
C LYS A 59 5.34 -6.53 17.99
N LEU A 60 6.49 -5.95 17.66
CA LEU A 60 7.64 -5.83 18.55
C LEU A 60 7.35 -4.92 19.74
N VAL A 61 6.56 -3.86 19.54
CA VAL A 61 6.07 -3.04 20.67
C VAL A 61 5.13 -3.84 21.55
N SER A 62 4.17 -4.55 20.95
CA SER A 62 3.18 -5.34 21.69
C SER A 62 3.80 -6.46 22.51
N ASN A 63 4.94 -7.02 22.11
CA ASN A 63 5.61 -8.09 22.85
C ASN A 63 6.71 -7.57 23.81
N GLY A 64 6.87 -6.24 23.93
CA GLY A 64 7.83 -5.60 24.84
C GLY A 64 9.28 -5.62 24.37
N SER A 65 9.56 -6.13 23.16
CA SER A 65 10.93 -6.14 22.59
C SER A 65 11.37 -4.76 22.06
N LEU A 66 10.44 -3.83 21.88
CA LEU A 66 10.68 -2.49 21.37
C LEU A 66 9.82 -1.47 22.11
N SER A 67 10.36 -0.31 22.47
CA SER A 67 9.53 0.81 22.95
C SER A 67 8.94 1.59 21.78
N PHE A 68 7.71 2.06 21.91
CA PHE A 68 7.08 2.89 20.87
C PHE A 68 7.90 4.15 20.54
N LYS A 69 8.60 4.71 21.54
CA LYS A 69 9.49 5.88 21.38
C LYS A 69 10.72 5.60 20.50
N GLU A 70 11.07 4.34 20.31
CA GLU A 70 12.21 3.91 19.49
C GLU A 70 11.79 3.72 18.01
N ILE A 71 10.50 3.76 17.69
CA ILE A 71 10.02 3.69 16.32
C ILE A 71 10.35 5.00 15.58
N PRO A 72 10.97 4.94 14.40
CA PRO A 72 11.19 6.11 13.56
C PRO A 72 9.90 6.86 13.20
N GLN A 73 9.91 8.19 13.30
CA GLN A 73 8.73 9.04 13.04
C GLN A 73 8.16 8.90 11.61
N ASN A 74 8.98 8.51 10.62
CA ASN A 74 8.57 8.32 9.23
C ASN A 74 7.63 7.11 9.02
N PHE A 75 7.41 6.27 10.04
CA PHE A 75 6.41 5.20 10.01
C PHE A 75 4.98 5.73 10.16
N GLY A 76 4.80 7.02 10.48
CA GLY A 76 3.48 7.64 10.57
C GLY A 76 2.61 7.09 11.69
N LEU A 77 3.21 6.39 12.66
CA LEU A 77 2.54 5.88 13.85
C LEU A 77 2.42 7.00 14.88
N THR A 78 1.24 7.17 15.45
CA THR A 78 0.97 8.09 16.56
C THR A 78 0.35 7.29 17.71
N GLU A 79 0.77 7.56 18.94
CA GLU A 79 0.10 6.98 20.11
C GLU A 79 -1.32 7.57 20.16
N LYS A 80 -2.33 6.72 20.39
CA LYS A 80 -3.75 7.09 20.36
C LYS A 80 -4.16 8.11 21.44
N ASN A 81 -3.20 8.62 22.23
CA ASN A 81 -3.36 9.55 23.34
C ASN A 81 -2.73 10.93 23.10
N ASP A 82 -2.17 11.22 21.91
CA ASP A 82 -1.77 12.59 21.59
C ASP A 82 -3.02 13.41 21.22
N PRO A 83 -3.41 14.42 22.02
CA PRO A 83 -4.46 15.34 21.60
C PRO A 83 -3.92 16.13 20.41
N VAL A 84 -4.70 16.13 19.31
CA VAL A 84 -4.50 17.03 18.17
C VAL A 84 -4.62 18.48 18.64
#